data_AF-A0A3D6C128-F1
#
_entry.id   AF-A0A3D6C128-F1
#
_cell.length_a   1.000
_cell.length_b   1.000
_cell.length_c   1.000
_cell.angle_alpha   90.00
_cell.angle_beta   90.00
_cell.angle_gamma   90.00
#
_symmetry.space_group_name_H-M   'P 1'
#
loop_
_entity.id
_entity.type
_entity.pdbx_description
1 polymer ?
#
loop_
_entity_poly.entity_id
_entity_poly.type
_entity_poly.pdbx_seq_one_letter_code
_entity_poly.pdbx_strand_id
1 'polypeptide(L)'
;HGLVAIREEADASEAEKKIRLVNSGIYCFEKGFLESGIKLINNDNNQSEYYLTDLVEIAVDKKAKTLVCSTLDIRQVMGVNTLEQLARADGLFRETQNELP
;
A
#
# COMPACT_ATOMS: atom_id res chain seq x y z
N HIS A 1 -18.16 0.10 1.27
CA HIS A 1 -17.15 0.48 2.27
C HIS A 1 -16.18 1.43 1.61
N GLY A 2 -16.00 2.63 2.14
CA GLY A 2 -15.05 3.61 1.61
C GLY A 2 -13.64 3.37 2.15
N LEU A 3 -12.62 3.70 1.36
CA LEU A 3 -11.24 3.81 1.84
C LEU A 3 -11.16 5.00 2.81
N VAL A 4 -10.51 4.81 3.95
CA VAL A 4 -10.35 5.86 4.98
C VAL A 4 -8.87 6.26 5.09
N ALA A 5 -8.00 5.30 5.41
CA ALA A 5 -6.57 5.50 5.56
C ALA A 5 -5.84 4.17 5.31
N ILE A 6 -4.51 4.22 5.28
CA ILE A 6 -3.62 3.06 5.39
C ILE A 6 -2.83 3.24 6.68
N ARG A 7 -2.76 2.19 7.51
CA ARG A 7 -2.00 2.20 8.77
C ARG A 7 -0.87 1.19 8.69
N GLU A 8 0.33 1.64 9.06
CA GLU A 8 1.48 0.75 9.23
C GLU A 8 1.30 -0.12 10.48
N GLU A 9 1.92 -1.29 10.50
CA GLU A 9 1.74 -2.29 11.57
C GLU A 9 2.05 -1.73 12.97
N ALA A 10 3.05 -0.84 13.05
CA ALA A 10 3.49 -0.21 14.30
C ALA A 10 2.51 0.85 14.85
N ASP A 11 1.66 1.42 13.97
CA ASP A 11 0.69 2.47 14.30
C ASP A 11 -0.75 1.94 14.31
N ALA A 12 -0.97 0.71 13.82
CA ALA A 12 -2.29 0.09 13.75
C ALA A 12 -2.83 -0.34 15.13
N SER A 13 -4.09 -0.02 15.40
CA SER A 13 -4.83 -0.52 16.56
C SER A 13 -5.13 -2.01 16.45
N GLU A 14 -5.45 -2.66 17.58
CA GLU A 14 -5.87 -4.07 17.61
C GLU A 14 -7.12 -4.37 16.77
N ALA A 15 -7.94 -3.37 16.48
CA ALA A 15 -9.07 -3.50 15.57
C ALA A 15 -8.62 -3.45 14.10
N GLU A 16 -7.71 -2.53 13.77
CA GLU A 16 -7.15 -2.38 12.42
C GLU A 16 -6.28 -3.57 12.01
N LYS A 17 -5.51 -4.15 12.94
CA LYS A 17 -4.72 -5.38 12.70
C LYS A 17 -5.56 -6.60 12.31
N LYS A 18 -6.89 -6.57 12.54
CA LYS A 18 -7.82 -7.62 12.10
C LYS A 18 -8.26 -7.44 10.65
N ILE A 19 -7.97 -6.29 10.02
CA ILE A 19 -8.29 -6.02 8.61
C ILE A 19 -7.36 -6.87 7.74
N ARG A 20 -7.96 -7.59 6.78
CA ARG A 20 -7.24 -8.52 5.88
C ARG A 20 -6.84 -7.89 4.54
N LEU A 21 -7.19 -6.62 4.33
CA LEU A 21 -6.75 -5.86 3.18
C LEU A 21 -5.37 -5.27 3.49
N VAL A 22 -4.37 -5.69 2.72
CA VAL A 22 -2.98 -5.26 2.90
C VAL A 22 -2.63 -4.29 1.79
N ASN A 23 -1.91 -3.23 2.15
CA ASN A 23 -1.34 -2.30 1.21
C ASN A 23 -0.18 -2.96 0.43
N SER A 24 -0.28 -3.01 -0.90
CA SER A 24 0.77 -3.57 -1.76
C SER A 24 1.88 -2.57 -2.10
N GLY A 25 1.82 -1.33 -1.61
CA GLY A 25 2.81 -0.29 -1.91
C GLY A 25 2.72 0.28 -3.33
N ILE A 26 1.62 0.03 -4.05
CA ILE A 26 1.40 0.51 -5.42
C ILE A 26 0.34 1.61 -5.39
N TYR A 27 0.67 2.78 -5.92
CA TYR A 27 -0.23 3.92 -5.96
C TYR A 27 -0.21 4.60 -7.31
N CYS A 28 -1.34 5.19 -7.68
CA CYS A 28 -1.47 6.04 -8.85
C CYS A 28 -2.17 7.33 -8.43
N PHE A 29 -1.46 8.45 -8.55
CA PHE A 29 -1.95 9.76 -8.15
C PHE A 29 -2.03 10.70 -9.35
N GLU A 30 -3.01 11.59 -9.32
CA GLU A 30 -2.97 12.79 -10.16
C GLU A 30 -1.80 13.67 -9.70
N LYS A 31 -1.04 14.22 -10.64
CA LYS A 31 0.22 14.91 -10.37
C LYS A 31 0.03 16.12 -9.43
N GLY A 32 -0.97 16.96 -9.70
CA GLY A 32 -1.27 18.13 -8.88
C GLY A 32 -1.66 17.78 -7.46
N PHE A 33 -2.44 16.71 -7.28
CA PHE A 33 -2.72 16.15 -5.96
C PHE A 33 -1.44 15.68 -5.26
N LEU A 34 -0.56 14.93 -5.94
CA LEU A 34 0.69 14.46 -5.34
C LEU A 34 1.58 15.62 -4.87
N GLU A 35 1.79 16.63 -5.74
CA GLU A 35 2.65 17.78 -5.44
C GLU A 35 2.13 18.64 -4.28
N SER A 36 0.80 18.77 -4.16
CA SER A 36 0.17 19.53 -3.08
C SER A 36 0.01 18.71 -1.79
N GLY A 37 -0.33 17.43 -1.91
CA GLY A 37 -0.57 16.51 -0.81
C GLY A 37 0.70 16.15 -0.05
N ILE A 38 1.82 15.95 -0.75
CA ILE A 38 3.07 15.54 -0.09
C ILE A 38 3.59 16.57 0.92
N LYS A 39 3.25 17.84 0.72
CA LYS A 39 3.60 18.95 1.63
C LYS A 39 2.81 18.94 2.94
N LEU A 40 1.75 18.12 3.02
CA LEU A 40 0.89 17.99 4.18
C LEU A 40 1.24 16.77 5.04
N ILE A 41 2.09 15.88 4.53
CA ILE A 41 2.58 14.73 5.30
C ILE A 41 3.49 15.27 6.41
N ASN A 42 3.30 14.74 7.61
CA ASN A 42 4.13 15.00 8.78
C ASN A 42 4.69 13.68 9.29
N ASN A 43 5.50 13.73 10.34
CA ASN A 43 6.11 12.57 10.96
C ASN A 43 5.65 12.37 12.41
N ASP A 44 4.42 12.79 12.72
CA ASP A 44 3.79 12.59 14.03
C ASP A 44 3.23 11.17 14.15
N ASN A 45 4.12 10.19 14.13
CA ASN A 45 3.83 8.76 14.32
C ASN A 45 4.87 8.10 15.24
N ASN A 46 4.63 6.83 15.59
CA ASN A 46 5.46 6.12 16.57
C ASN A 46 6.93 5.97 16.15
N GLN A 47 7.25 6.11 14.86
CA GLN A 47 8.59 5.96 14.31
C GLN A 47 9.24 7.30 13.92
N SER A 48 8.50 8.41 13.97
CA SER A 48 8.97 9.73 13.54
C SER A 48 9.38 9.79 12.06
N GLU A 49 8.72 9.00 11.20
CA GLU A 49 9.00 8.88 9.76
C GLU A 49 7.90 9.53 8.91
N TYR A 50 8.20 9.84 7.64
CA TYR A 50 7.18 10.31 6.70
C TYR A 50 6.64 9.14 5.88
N TYR A 51 5.35 8.88 5.95
CA TYR A 51 4.73 7.80 5.19
C TYR A 51 3.96 8.31 3.98
N LEU A 52 4.33 7.84 2.78
CA LEU A 52 3.63 8.19 1.54
C LEU A 52 2.15 7.77 1.57
N THR A 53 1.84 6.73 2.34
CA THR A 53 0.48 6.22 2.59
C THR A 53 -0.47 7.25 3.17
N ASP A 54 0.04 8.24 3.90
CA ASP A 54 -0.78 9.29 4.54
C ASP A 54 -1.49 10.17 3.49
N LEU A 55 -1.00 10.17 2.25
CA LEU A 55 -1.70 10.78 1.12
C LEU A 55 -3.12 10.22 0.93
N VAL A 56 -3.36 8.97 1.33
CA VAL A 56 -4.71 8.37 1.25
C VAL A 56 -5.68 9.06 2.20
N GLU A 57 -5.30 9.24 3.47
CA GLU A 57 -6.12 9.93 4.45
C GLU A 57 -6.31 11.41 4.06
N ILE A 58 -5.24 12.07 3.62
CA ILE A 58 -5.29 13.44 3.08
C ILE A 58 -6.25 13.55 1.88
N ALA A 59 -6.26 12.56 0.97
CA ALA A 59 -7.18 12.54 -0.17
C ALA A 59 -8.64 12.41 0.29
N VAL A 60 -8.90 11.52 1.24
CA VAL A 60 -10.23 11.27 1.80
C VAL A 60 -10.75 12.52 2.51
N ASP A 61 -9.93 13.17 3.33
CA ASP A 61 -10.28 14.41 4.05
C ASP A 61 -10.58 15.57 3.10
N LYS A 62 -9.83 15.66 2.00
CA LYS A 62 -10.08 16.65 0.93
C LYS A 62 -11.28 16.29 0.03
N LYS A 63 -11.96 15.16 0.29
CA LYS A 63 -13.06 14.62 -0.53
C LYS A 63 -12.65 14.41 -1.99
N ALA A 64 -11.37 14.09 -2.22
CA ALA A 64 -10.88 13.73 -3.53
C ALA A 64 -11.45 12.36 -3.94
N LYS A 65 -11.51 12.11 -5.26
CA LYS A 65 -11.95 10.81 -5.77
C LYS A 65 -10.86 9.77 -5.51
N THR A 66 -11.18 8.76 -4.71
CA THR A 66 -10.28 7.62 -4.41
C THR A 66 -10.85 6.32 -4.96
N LEU A 67 -9.96 5.40 -5.36
CA LEU A 67 -10.32 4.07 -5.83
C LEU A 67 -9.31 3.05 -5.29
N VAL A 68 -9.82 1.90 -4.84
CA VAL A 68 -8.99 0.76 -4.42
C VAL A 68 -9.03 -0.30 -5.51
N CYS A 69 -7.87 -0.62 -6.07
CA CYS A 69 -7.67 -1.82 -6.88
C CYS A 69 -7.13 -2.92 -5.97
N SER A 70 -7.83 -4.04 -5.86
CA SER A 70 -7.40 -5.18 -5.05
C SER A 70 -7.36 -6.44 -5.91
N THR A 71 -6.46 -7.35 -5.56
CA THR A 71 -6.34 -8.68 -6.16
C THR A 71 -6.23 -9.73 -5.06
N LEU A 72 -6.76 -10.92 -5.32
CA LEU A 72 -6.56 -12.09 -4.47
C LEU A 72 -5.34 -12.92 -4.92
N ASP A 73 -4.77 -12.59 -6.08
CA ASP A 73 -3.58 -13.26 -6.60
C ASP A 73 -2.31 -12.58 -6.05
N ILE A 74 -1.75 -13.20 -5.01
CA ILE A 74 -0.54 -12.72 -4.34
C ILE A 74 0.66 -12.63 -5.30
N ARG A 75 0.68 -13.40 -6.39
CA ARG A 75 1.79 -13.40 -7.37
C ARG A 75 1.97 -12.04 -8.03
N GLN A 76 0.91 -11.23 -8.11
CA GLN A 76 0.94 -9.91 -8.75
C GLN A 76 1.48 -8.80 -7.85
N VAL A 77 1.47 -9.00 -6.53
CA VAL A 77 1.70 -7.92 -5.54
C VAL A 77 2.60 -8.34 -4.38
N MET A 78 3.30 -9.47 -4.52
CA MET A 78 4.18 -9.97 -3.47
C MET A 78 5.38 -9.02 -3.27
N GLY A 79 5.51 -8.49 -2.06
CA GLY A 79 6.71 -7.77 -1.62
C GLY A 79 7.88 -8.72 -1.30
N VAL A 80 9.10 -8.19 -1.37
CA VAL A 80 10.32 -8.94 -1.06
C VAL A 80 11.17 -8.12 -0.08
N ASN A 81 11.28 -8.63 1.14
CA ASN A 81 12.05 -8.02 2.24
C ASN A 81 13.12 -8.97 2.80
N THR A 82 13.10 -10.25 2.43
CA THR A 82 14.12 -11.24 2.83
C THR A 82 14.59 -12.09 1.64
N LEU A 83 15.72 -12.78 1.79
CA LEU A 83 16.24 -13.66 0.74
C LEU A 83 15.31 -14.84 0.46
N GLU A 84 14.63 -15.37 1.49
CA GLU A 84 13.63 -16.41 1.33
C GLU A 84 12.42 -15.91 0.53
N GLN A 85 12.00 -14.67 0.78
CA GLN A 85 10.93 -14.04 0.00
C GLN A 85 11.36 -13.80 -1.44
N LEU A 86 12.64 -13.43 -1.68
CA LEU A 86 13.17 -13.28 -3.03
C LEU A 86 13.15 -14.59 -3.80
N ALA A 87 13.63 -15.68 -3.18
CA ALA A 87 13.62 -17.01 -3.79
C ALA A 87 12.19 -17.47 -4.12
N ARG A 88 11.24 -17.18 -3.22
CA ARG A 88 9.82 -17.46 -3.45
C ARG A 88 9.25 -16.64 -4.60
N ALA A 89 9.57 -15.34 -4.69
CA ALA A 89 9.13 -14.48 -5.79
C ALA A 89 9.67 -14.97 -7.15
N ASP A 90 10.94 -15.39 -7.21
CA ASP A 90 11.54 -15.98 -8.42
C ASP A 90 10.80 -17.26 -8.86
N GLY A 91 10.47 -18.14 -7.91
CA GLY A 91 9.68 -19.34 -8.18
C GLY A 91 8.31 -19.01 -8.80
N LEU A 92 7.56 -18.10 -8.19
CA LEU A 92 6.26 -17.66 -8.68
C LEU A 92 6.34 -16.99 -10.06
N PHE A 93 7.40 -16.21 -10.30
CA PHE A 93 7.62 -15.56 -11.59
C PHE A 93 7.83 -16.59 -12.71
N ARG A 94 8.66 -17.62 -12.46
CA ARG A 94 8.89 -18.70 -13.43
C ARG A 94 7.64 -19.51 -13.73
N GLU A 95 6.85 -19.84 -12.70
CA GLU A 95 5.56 -20.53 -12.88
C GLU A 95 4.64 -19.71 -13.78
N THR A 96 4.51 -18.41 -13.51
CA THR A 96 3.68 -17.51 -14.31
C THR A 96 4.16 -17.42 -15.76
N GLN A 97 5.48 -17.38 -16.00
CA GLN A 97 6.01 -17.38 -17.38
C GLN A 97 5.69 -18.67 -18.14
N ASN A 98 5.68 -19.83 -17.46
CA ASN A 98 5.33 -21.11 -18.08
C ASN A 98 3.82 -21.28 -18.34
N GLU A 99 2.99 -20.44 -17.70
CA GLU A 99 1.54 -20.36 -17.93
C GLU A 99 1.17 -19.43 -19.11
N LEU A 100 2.11 -18.60 -19.58
CA LEU A 100 1.90 -17.73 -20.73
C LEU A 100 1.96 -18.55 -22.04
N PRO A 101 1.02 -18.32 -22.98
CA PRO A 101 0.94 -19.05 -24.25
C PRO A 101 2.13 -18.81 -25.20
#